data_AF-A0A368ZE40-F1
#
_entry.id   AF-A0A368ZE40-F1
#
_cell.length_a   1.000
_cell.length_b   1.000
_cell.length_c   1.000
_cell.angle_alpha   90.00
_cell.angle_beta   90.00
_cell.angle_gamma   90.00
#
_symmetry.space_group_name_H-M   'P 1'
#
loop_
_entity.id
_entity.type
_entity.pdbx_description
1 polymer ?
#
loop_
_entity_poly.entity_id
_entity_poly.type
_entity_poly.pdbx_seq_one_letter_code
_entity_poly.pdbx_strand_id
1 'polypeptide(L)'
;MKKKLFLDSTDVHQITGLSMRSAQNMMQYIRTERNLGNQRVIGIFDFAIVFNLPVTVVFDYVNTDIYKKGPMDDEAIRRTYQKKSLEDGYSNYLYHKDFDIFMTPSDLKTRISRNKEQSDDIAS
;
A
#
# COMPACT_ATOMS: atom_id res chain seq x y z
N MET A 1 -2.44 -23.51 1.62
CA MET A 1 -2.80 -22.51 2.66
C MET A 1 -4.22 -21.99 2.39
N LYS A 2 -4.98 -21.62 3.43
CA LYS A 2 -6.25 -20.91 3.28
C LYS A 2 -5.96 -19.48 2.79
N LYS A 3 -6.67 -19.02 1.75
CA LYS A 3 -6.48 -17.68 1.19
C LYS A 3 -7.13 -16.61 2.10
N LYS A 4 -6.43 -15.49 2.32
CA LYS A 4 -6.87 -14.31 3.08
C LYS A 4 -7.65 -13.37 2.15
N LEU A 5 -8.89 -13.08 2.52
CA LEU A 5 -9.81 -12.18 1.79
C LEU A 5 -10.19 -10.93 2.61
N PHE A 6 -9.71 -10.85 3.85
CA PHE A 6 -9.98 -9.77 4.79
C PHE A 6 -8.66 -9.20 5.30
N LEU A 7 -8.57 -7.88 5.33
CA LEU A 7 -7.41 -7.11 5.76
C LEU A 7 -7.63 -6.55 7.17
N ASP A 8 -6.64 -6.71 8.03
CA ASP A 8 -6.49 -6.00 9.29
C ASP A 8 -5.54 -4.79 9.15
N SER A 9 -5.36 -4.01 10.22
CA SER A 9 -4.54 -2.79 10.16
C SER A 9 -3.06 -3.06 9.92
N THR A 10 -2.58 -4.28 10.21
CA THR A 10 -1.20 -4.70 9.94
C THR A 10 -1.04 -5.03 8.45
N ASP A 11 -2.03 -5.67 7.83
CA ASP A 11 -2.01 -5.85 6.37
C ASP A 11 -2.04 -4.49 5.66
N VAL A 12 -2.93 -3.57 6.05
CA VAL A 12 -3.01 -2.24 5.44
C VAL A 12 -1.71 -1.45 5.65
N HIS A 13 -1.07 -1.57 6.82
CA HIS A 13 0.27 -1.03 7.07
C HIS A 13 1.34 -1.65 6.14
N GLN A 14 1.35 -2.98 5.97
CA GLN A 14 2.30 -3.66 5.09
C GLN A 14 2.05 -3.37 3.60
N ILE A 15 0.79 -3.27 3.20
CA ILE A 15 0.37 -2.92 1.83
C ILE A 15 0.81 -1.50 1.49
N THR A 16 0.62 -0.53 2.39
CA THR A 16 0.83 0.91 2.10
C THR A 16 2.20 1.46 2.54
N GLY A 17 2.87 0.81 3.49
CA GLY A 17 4.07 1.33 4.16
C GLY A 17 3.82 2.51 5.12
N LEU A 18 2.56 2.96 5.27
CA LEU A 18 2.19 4.08 6.14
C LEU A 18 2.17 3.65 7.61
N SER A 19 2.20 4.60 8.55
CA SER A 19 2.18 4.29 9.98
C SER A 19 0.95 3.43 10.37
N MET A 20 1.06 2.61 11.42
CA MET A 20 -0.08 1.84 11.94
C MET A 20 -1.31 2.73 12.27
N ARG A 21 -1.07 3.99 12.67
CA ARG A 21 -2.14 4.98 12.89
C ARG A 21 -2.83 5.37 11.58
N SER A 22 -2.05 5.67 10.54
CA SER A 22 -2.60 5.97 9.20
C SER A 22 -3.34 4.76 8.63
N ALA A 23 -2.82 3.54 8.79
CA ALA A 23 -3.50 2.31 8.39
C ALA A 23 -4.86 2.12 9.11
N GLN A 24 -4.92 2.39 10.42
CA GLN A 24 -6.18 2.38 11.18
C GLN A 24 -7.17 3.45 10.71
N ASN A 25 -6.68 4.65 10.38
CA ASN A 25 -7.50 5.73 9.82
C ASN A 25 -8.05 5.35 8.44
N MET A 26 -7.25 4.76 7.56
CA MET A 26 -7.67 4.27 6.24
C MET A 26 -8.73 3.17 6.36
N MET A 27 -8.57 2.23 7.30
CA MET A 27 -9.62 1.23 7.58
C MET A 27 -10.91 1.88 8.08
N GLN A 28 -10.82 2.90 8.94
CA GLN A 28 -12.01 3.62 9.39
C GLN A 28 -12.71 4.34 8.24
N TYR A 29 -11.94 4.99 7.37
CA TYR A 29 -12.46 5.64 6.16
C TYR A 29 -13.21 4.64 5.27
N ILE A 30 -12.60 3.51 4.93
CA ILE A 30 -13.24 2.44 4.13
C ILE A 30 -14.53 1.95 4.79
N ARG A 31 -14.55 1.74 6.11
CA ARG A 31 -15.77 1.31 6.82
C ARG A 31 -16.91 2.32 6.72
N THR A 32 -16.60 3.62 6.74
CA THR A 32 -17.57 4.70 6.54
C THR A 32 -18.07 4.72 5.09
N GLU A 33 -17.18 4.81 4.10
CA GLU A 33 -17.54 4.88 2.66
C GLU A 33 -18.36 3.66 2.19
N ARG A 34 -18.12 2.49 2.80
CA ARG A 34 -18.70 1.21 2.39
C ARG A 34 -19.80 0.71 3.33
N ASN A 35 -20.20 1.50 4.33
CA ASN A 35 -21.21 1.16 5.35
C ASN A 35 -20.98 -0.21 6.04
N LEU A 36 -19.73 -0.58 6.32
CA LEU A 36 -19.36 -1.90 6.86
C LEU A 36 -19.56 -2.02 8.39
N GLY A 37 -19.98 -0.95 9.06
CA GLY A 37 -20.10 -0.88 10.52
C GLY A 37 -18.75 -0.99 11.23
N ASN A 38 -18.75 -1.40 12.50
CA ASN A 38 -17.57 -1.42 13.37
C ASN A 38 -16.72 -2.71 13.27
N GLN A 39 -16.66 -3.33 12.08
CA GLN A 39 -15.85 -4.54 11.87
C GLN A 39 -14.35 -4.22 12.04
N ARG A 40 -13.60 -5.11 12.70
CA ARG A 40 -12.14 -4.92 12.91
C ARG A 40 -11.30 -5.18 11.66
N VAL A 41 -11.90 -5.74 10.61
CA VAL A 41 -11.28 -6.05 9.32
C VAL A 41 -12.12 -5.47 8.18
N ILE A 42 -11.54 -5.36 6.99
CA ILE A 42 -12.20 -4.93 5.75
C ILE A 42 -12.01 -5.98 4.65
N GLY A 43 -12.90 -6.07 3.66
CA GLY A 43 -12.68 -6.96 2.52
C GLY A 43 -11.59 -6.44 1.57
N ILE A 44 -10.84 -7.34 0.91
CA ILE A 44 -9.91 -6.94 -0.16
C ILE A 44 -10.62 -6.17 -1.29
N PHE A 45 -11.89 -6.50 -1.55
CA PHE A 45 -12.72 -5.83 -2.55
C PHE A 45 -13.03 -4.38 -2.14
N ASP A 46 -13.34 -4.14 -0.87
CA ASP A 46 -13.63 -2.78 -0.37
C ASP A 46 -12.38 -1.90 -0.38
N PHE A 47 -11.23 -2.45 0.03
CA PHE A 47 -9.94 -1.77 -0.06
C PHE A 47 -9.56 -1.43 -1.51
N ALA A 48 -9.70 -2.41 -2.41
CA ALA A 48 -9.42 -2.25 -3.83
C ALA A 48 -10.33 -1.19 -4.49
N ILE A 49 -11.63 -1.19 -4.19
CA ILE A 49 -12.58 -0.22 -4.75
C ILE A 49 -12.30 1.19 -4.23
N VAL A 50 -12.10 1.37 -2.93
CA VAL A 50 -11.91 2.72 -2.34
C VAL A 50 -10.61 3.38 -2.80
N PHE A 51 -9.55 2.60 -3.06
CA PHE A 51 -8.27 3.13 -3.55
C PHE A 51 -8.03 2.88 -5.05
N ASN A 52 -9.04 2.44 -5.79
CA ASN A 52 -8.98 2.16 -7.22
C ASN A 52 -7.81 1.23 -7.64
N LEU A 53 -7.52 0.22 -6.81
CA LEU A 53 -6.47 -0.78 -7.04
C LEU A 53 -7.07 -2.04 -7.68
N PRO A 54 -6.32 -2.77 -8.53
CA PRO A 54 -6.80 -4.06 -9.05
C PRO A 54 -6.96 -5.08 -7.93
N VAL A 55 -8.14 -5.70 -7.81
CA VAL A 55 -8.43 -6.71 -6.75
C VAL A 55 -7.45 -7.88 -6.79
N THR A 56 -7.03 -8.32 -7.98
CA THR A 56 -6.06 -9.41 -8.16
C THR A 56 -4.70 -9.06 -7.58
N VAL A 57 -4.25 -7.81 -7.76
CA VAL A 57 -2.97 -7.29 -7.25
C VAL A 57 -2.98 -7.27 -5.71
N VAL A 58 -4.06 -6.78 -5.09
CA VAL A 58 -4.26 -6.85 -3.64
C VAL A 58 -4.33 -8.31 -3.15
N PHE A 59 -5.09 -9.16 -3.85
CA PHE A 59 -5.23 -10.58 -3.50
C PHE A 59 -3.88 -11.30 -3.52
N ASP A 60 -3.09 -11.16 -4.58
CA ASP A 60 -1.79 -11.80 -4.69
C ASP A 60 -0.80 -11.27 -3.64
N TYR A 61 -0.85 -9.97 -3.30
CA TYR A 61 -0.03 -9.39 -2.23
C TYR A 61 -0.25 -10.06 -0.86
N VAL A 62 -1.50 -10.19 -0.39
CA VAL A 62 -1.77 -10.85 0.91
C VAL A 62 -1.71 -12.38 0.86
N ASN A 63 -1.50 -13.00 -0.31
CA ASN A 63 -1.60 -14.45 -0.47
C ASN A 63 -0.40 -15.13 -1.15
N THR A 64 0.67 -14.38 -1.45
CA THR A 64 1.90 -14.87 -2.08
C THR A 64 3.11 -14.07 -1.59
N ASP A 65 4.29 -14.69 -1.58
CA ASP A 65 5.56 -14.00 -1.29
C ASP A 65 6.17 -13.30 -2.53
N ILE A 66 5.39 -13.09 -3.60
CA ILE A 66 5.83 -12.44 -4.84
C ILE A 66 6.36 -11.02 -4.54
N TYR A 67 5.67 -10.32 -3.64
CA TYR A 67 6.03 -9.00 -3.17
C TYR A 67 6.77 -9.14 -1.84
N LYS A 68 8.10 -9.33 -1.91
CA LYS A 68 8.94 -9.60 -0.73
C LYS A 68 9.02 -8.42 0.24
N LYS A 69 8.04 -8.38 1.16
CA LYS A 69 8.01 -7.59 2.41
C LYS A 69 8.36 -6.11 2.27
N GLY A 70 7.71 -5.49 1.31
CA GLY A 70 7.29 -4.11 1.44
C GLY A 70 6.35 -3.68 0.32
N PRO A 71 5.86 -2.45 0.40
CA PRO A 71 4.71 -1.99 -0.38
C PRO A 71 4.91 -1.99 -1.92
N MET A 72 3.81 -2.03 -2.70
CA MET A 72 3.69 -2.25 -4.17
C MET A 72 3.70 -1.03 -5.14
N ASP A 73 4.70 -0.88 -6.00
CA ASP A 73 4.86 0.35 -6.83
C ASP A 73 3.96 0.45 -8.09
N ASP A 74 3.52 1.67 -8.42
CA ASP A 74 2.77 2.01 -9.64
C ASP A 74 3.58 1.77 -10.92
N GLU A 75 4.89 2.08 -10.91
CA GLU A 75 5.75 1.83 -12.07
C GLU A 75 6.06 0.33 -12.22
N ALA A 76 6.23 -0.40 -11.12
CA ALA A 76 6.35 -1.86 -11.11
C ALA A 76 5.07 -2.57 -11.56
N ILE A 77 3.87 -2.05 -11.24
CA ILE A 77 2.60 -2.59 -11.77
C ILE A 77 2.53 -2.39 -13.29
N ARG A 78 2.89 -1.21 -13.80
CA ARG A 78 2.99 -0.96 -15.25
C ARG A 78 4.03 -1.86 -15.94
N ARG A 79 5.20 -2.05 -15.31
CA ARG A 79 6.27 -2.91 -15.84
C ARG A 79 5.89 -4.39 -15.79
N THR A 80 5.20 -4.87 -14.75
CA THR A 80 4.83 -6.31 -14.60
C THR A 80 3.73 -6.73 -15.56
N TYR A 81 2.74 -5.87 -15.86
CA TYR A 81 1.77 -6.13 -16.92
C TYR A 81 2.37 -6.12 -18.34
N GLN A 82 3.60 -5.61 -18.50
CA GLN A 82 4.38 -5.68 -19.75
C GLN A 82 5.50 -6.73 -19.74
N LYS A 83 5.96 -7.17 -18.57
CA LYS A 83 7.02 -8.18 -18.41
C LYS A 83 6.47 -9.53 -17.95
N LYS A 84 6.26 -10.38 -18.95
CA LYS A 84 7.02 -11.64 -18.95
C LYS A 84 8.51 -11.33 -18.71
N SER A 85 9.11 -12.12 -17.81
CA SER A 85 10.56 -12.29 -17.62
C SER A 85 11.33 -11.26 -16.78
N LEU A 86 12.26 -11.85 -16.00
CA LEU A 86 13.43 -11.30 -15.31
C LEU A 86 13.21 -10.60 -13.97
N GLU A 87 13.53 -11.36 -12.90
CA GLU A 87 14.73 -11.11 -12.08
C GLU A 87 15.08 -9.63 -11.86
N ASP A 88 14.70 -9.05 -10.71
CA ASP A 88 15.59 -8.99 -9.54
C ASP A 88 14.86 -8.44 -8.29
N GLY A 89 15.50 -8.50 -7.12
CA GLY A 89 14.84 -8.37 -5.81
C GLY A 89 14.65 -6.95 -5.24
N TYR A 90 13.68 -6.87 -4.31
CA TYR A 90 13.48 -5.85 -3.26
C TYR A 90 13.37 -4.36 -3.65
N SER A 91 12.14 -3.84 -3.65
CA SER A 91 11.88 -2.42 -3.37
C SER A 91 10.45 -2.21 -2.83
N ASN A 92 10.25 -1.10 -2.11
CA ASN A 92 9.09 -0.80 -1.27
C ASN A 92 8.46 0.55 -1.69
N TYR A 93 7.30 0.61 -2.33
CA TYR A 93 6.52 1.85 -2.56
C TYR A 93 5.03 1.47 -2.57
N LEU A 94 4.08 2.10 -1.87
CA LEU A 94 2.64 2.08 -2.23
C LEU A 94 1.98 3.23 -1.52
N TYR A 95 2.40 4.38 -2.00
CA TYR A 95 1.96 5.65 -1.53
C TYR A 95 1.29 6.32 -2.72
N HIS A 96 0.00 6.57 -2.61
CA HIS A 96 -0.66 7.55 -3.45
C HIS A 96 -0.57 8.92 -2.74
N LYS A 97 -0.44 10.02 -3.50
CA LYS A 97 -0.43 11.38 -2.92
C LYS A 97 -1.68 11.65 -2.07
N ASP A 98 -2.82 11.06 -2.45
CA ASP A 98 -4.08 11.23 -1.72
C ASP A 98 -4.04 10.54 -0.34
N PHE A 99 -3.02 9.73 -0.03
CA PHE A 99 -2.79 9.19 1.31
C PHE A 99 -2.15 10.22 2.26
N ASP A 100 -1.59 11.34 1.75
CA ASP A 100 -1.09 12.45 2.59
C ASP A 100 -2.18 12.99 3.52
N ILE A 101 -3.45 12.95 3.10
CA ILE A 101 -4.58 13.40 3.92
C ILE A 101 -4.75 12.59 5.21
N PHE A 102 -4.15 11.40 5.27
CA PHE A 102 -4.14 10.50 6.43
C PHE A 102 -2.78 10.43 7.15
N MET A 103 -1.77 11.18 6.69
CA MET A 103 -0.44 11.25 7.31
C MET A 103 -0.40 12.26 8.46
N THR A 104 0.43 12.02 9.47
CA THR A 104 0.66 13.03 10.51
C THR A 104 1.69 14.08 10.03
N PRO A 105 1.70 15.30 10.59
CA PRO A 105 2.69 16.32 10.24
C PRO A 105 4.16 15.87 10.38
N SER A 106 4.42 14.95 11.31
CA SER A 106 5.75 14.35 11.52
C SER A 106 6.14 13.36 10.42
N ASP A 107 5.18 12.55 9.95
CA ASP A 107 5.39 11.62 8.84
C ASP A 107 5.65 12.41 7.54
N LEU A 108 4.91 13.51 7.33
CA LEU A 108 5.07 14.40 6.19
C LEU A 108 6.48 15.02 6.15
N LYS A 109 6.97 15.55 7.27
CA LYS A 109 8.35 16.07 7.37
C LYS A 109 9.40 15.00 7.08
N THR A 110 9.25 13.81 7.66
CA THR A 110 10.20 12.71 7.48
C THR A 110 10.29 12.27 6.02
N ARG A 111 9.16 12.26 5.31
CA ARG A 111 9.08 11.99 3.87
C ARG A 111 9.80 13.07 3.04
N ILE A 112 9.53 14.36 3.32
CA ILE A 112 10.14 15.48 2.60
C ILE A 112 11.67 15.46 2.72
N SER A 113 12.22 15.10 3.88
CA SER A 113 13.66 14.95 4.06
C SER A 113 14.26 13.83 3.19
N ARG A 114 13.67 12.62 3.21
CA ARG A 114 14.15 11.48 2.41
C ARG A 114 14.11 11.75 0.90
N ASN A 115 13.07 12.43 0.43
CA ASN A 115 12.93 12.78 -0.98
C ASN A 115 13.95 13.83 -1.44
N LYS A 116 14.50 14.66 -0.53
CA LYS A 116 15.60 15.58 -0.83
C LYS A 116 16.94 14.87 -0.94
N GLU A 117 17.23 13.96 -0.01
CA GLU A 117 18.49 13.19 -0.03
C GLU A 117 18.62 12.39 -1.32
N GLN A 118 17.53 11.77 -1.81
CA GLN A 118 17.51 11.07 -3.10
C GLN A 118 17.65 11.97 -4.35
N SER A 119 17.31 13.27 -4.28
CA SER A 119 17.49 14.15 -5.44
C SER A 119 18.93 14.64 -5.60
N ASP A 120 19.68 14.74 -4.51
CA ASP A 120 21.07 15.21 -4.52
C ASP A 120 22.04 14.12 -5.01
N ASP A 121 21.76 12.84 -4.71
CA ASP A 121 22.52 11.67 -5.21
C ASP A 121 22.38 11.43 -6.73
N ILE A 122 21.38 12.01 -7.40
CA ILE A 122 21.16 11.89 -8.86
C ILE A 122 21.84 13.06 -9.62
N ALA A 123 22.29 14.09 -8.90
CA ALA A 123 22.86 15.32 -9.46
C ALA A 123 24.40 15.40 -9.39
N SER A 124 25.07 14.31 -8.96
CA SER A 124 26.53 14.18 -8.84
C SER A 124 27.12 13.17 -9.84
#